data_AF-A0A9P4WB05-F1
#
_entry.id   AF-A0A9P4WB05-F1
#
_cell.length_a   1.000
_cell.length_b   1.000
_cell.length_c   1.000
_cell.angle_alpha   90.00
_cell.angle_beta   90.00
_cell.angle_gamma   90.00
#
_symmetry.space_group_name_H-M   'P 1'
#
loop_
_entity.id
_entity.type
_entity.pdbx_description
1 polymer ?
#
loop_
_entity_poly.entity_id
_entity_poly.type
_entity_poly.pdbx_seq_one_letter_code
_entity_poly.pdbx_strand_id
1 'polypeptide(L)'
;MSFLLRSSTRLTAPIARITTPISQRTFSTTLKMSVTIDSQFLSQITAAEKTLTNKDGPVPNGPTARAQKHVGQQLTSQVVHEITEAEKAITGAERPTKGGPTAVAQSILSTEGGAGTNASASASTSTSNTSQQHPGRLDSSTLHDITEAEKNITGQERPVKGGPTAKAQQHANEPITSEALHDITEGEKKVTGGERVKGGPTSKAQSELGKSRS
;
A
#
# COMPACT_ATOMS: atom_id res chain seq x y z
N MET A 1 69.08 67.94 8.82
CA MET A 1 69.36 67.26 10.09
C MET A 1 68.07 67.25 10.90
N SER A 2 67.44 66.09 11.05
CA SER A 2 66.65 65.66 12.21
C SER A 2 65.67 64.57 11.79
N PHE A 3 66.10 63.35 12.10
CA PHE A 3 65.29 62.15 12.19
C PHE A 3 64.34 62.26 13.37
N LEU A 4 63.08 61.84 13.20
CA LEU A 4 62.27 61.33 14.31
C LEU A 4 61.48 60.11 13.85
N LEU A 5 62.00 58.94 14.22
CA LEU A 5 61.29 57.68 14.38
C LEU A 5 60.10 57.87 15.33
N ARG A 6 58.96 57.24 15.02
CA ARG A 6 58.05 56.72 16.05
C ARG A 6 57.19 55.55 15.53
N SER A 7 57.61 54.38 16.02
CA SER A 7 56.91 53.17 16.43
C SER A 7 55.40 53.00 16.22
N SER A 8 55.07 51.82 15.67
CA SER A 8 54.09 50.81 16.12
C SER A 8 52.63 51.21 16.35
N THR A 9 51.70 50.53 15.66
CA THR A 9 50.91 49.42 16.23
C THR A 9 49.97 48.82 15.18
N ARG A 10 49.94 47.49 15.13
CA ARG A 10 48.95 46.69 14.39
C ARG A 10 47.68 46.61 15.23
N LEU A 11 46.52 46.87 14.63
CA LEU A 11 45.22 46.43 15.14
C LEU A 11 44.45 45.78 13.99
N THR A 12 44.52 44.46 13.93
CA THR A 12 43.64 43.59 13.14
C THR A 12 42.25 43.59 13.77
N ALA A 13 41.24 43.99 13.00
CA ALA A 13 39.84 43.94 13.40
C ALA A 13 39.35 42.48 13.55
N PRO A 14 38.51 42.16 14.55
CA PRO A 14 37.92 40.84 14.69
C PRO A 14 36.78 40.65 13.67
N ILE A 15 36.87 39.56 12.90
CA ILE A 15 35.82 39.08 12.01
C ILE A 15 34.64 38.59 12.88
N ALA A 16 33.54 39.33 12.86
CA ALA A 16 32.29 38.91 13.47
C ALA A 16 31.74 37.68 12.71
N ARG A 17 31.79 36.51 13.34
CA ARG A 17 31.09 35.30 12.87
C ARG A 17 29.60 35.49 13.14
N ILE A 18 28.82 35.56 12.06
CA ILE A 18 27.36 35.54 12.11
C ILE A 18 26.94 34.12 12.51
N THR A 19 26.67 33.90 13.79
CA THR A 19 26.04 32.69 14.28
C THR A 19 24.52 32.85 14.13
N THR A 20 23.97 32.34 13.04
CA THR A 20 22.52 32.15 12.92
C THR A 20 22.07 31.15 13.99
N PRO A 21 21.08 31.48 14.85
CA PRO A 21 20.53 30.49 15.77
C PRO A 21 19.79 29.43 14.95
N ILE A 22 20.31 28.19 14.99
CA ILE A 22 19.59 27.01 14.51
C ILE A 22 18.37 26.87 15.41
N SER A 23 17.22 27.32 14.92
CA SER A 23 15.93 27.12 15.53
C SER A 23 15.67 25.60 15.55
N GLN A 24 15.93 24.96 16.68
CA GLN A 24 15.54 23.59 16.93
C GLN A 24 14.01 23.54 16.94
N ARG A 25 13.42 23.21 15.78
CA ARG A 25 12.03 22.81 15.71
C ARG A 25 11.87 21.55 16.56
N THR A 26 11.35 21.72 17.76
CA THR A 26 10.72 20.65 18.53
C THR A 26 9.54 20.14 17.72
N PHE A 27 9.74 19.05 16.97
CA PHE A 27 8.65 18.27 16.40
C PHE A 27 7.97 17.52 17.54
N SER A 28 7.06 18.20 18.25
CA SER A 28 6.05 17.55 19.07
C SER A 28 4.88 17.19 18.18
N THR A 29 4.93 15.99 17.60
CA THR A 29 3.77 15.35 16.96
C THR A 29 3.44 14.08 17.72
N THR A 30 3.01 14.23 18.98
CA THR A 30 2.15 13.20 19.58
C THR A 30 0.72 13.54 19.19
N LEU A 31 0.35 13.17 17.96
CA LEU A 31 -1.06 13.01 17.61
C LEU A 31 -1.59 11.94 18.55
N LYS A 32 -2.50 12.31 19.45
CA LYS A 32 -3.24 11.33 20.26
C LYS A 32 -4.15 10.56 19.30
N MET A 33 -3.65 9.43 18.84
CA MET A 33 -4.39 8.44 18.06
C MET A 33 -5.30 7.70 19.04
N SER A 34 -6.55 8.12 19.19
CA SER A 34 -7.53 7.39 20.03
C SER A 34 -8.59 6.76 19.15
N VAL A 35 -8.20 5.71 18.42
CA VAL A 35 -9.15 4.81 17.76
C VAL A 35 -9.71 3.88 18.82
N THR A 36 -11.02 3.71 18.94
CA THR A 36 -11.62 2.76 19.90
C THR A 36 -11.88 1.42 19.24
N ILE A 37 -11.68 0.33 19.97
CA ILE A 37 -11.95 -1.03 19.48
C ILE A 37 -13.46 -1.26 19.58
N ASP A 38 -14.12 -1.11 18.44
CA ASP A 38 -15.56 -1.22 18.27
C ASP A 38 -15.95 -2.49 17.50
N SER A 39 -17.25 -2.69 17.30
CA SER A 39 -17.75 -3.84 16.54
C SER A 39 -17.33 -3.80 15.07
N GLN A 40 -17.10 -2.62 14.49
CA GLN A 40 -16.65 -2.49 13.11
C GLN A 40 -15.21 -2.97 12.96
N PHE A 41 -14.32 -2.57 13.88
CA PHE A 41 -12.94 -3.05 13.98
C PHE A 41 -12.87 -4.58 14.10
N LEU A 42 -13.67 -5.16 15.01
CA LEU A 42 -13.72 -6.62 15.16
C LEU A 42 -14.20 -7.31 13.88
N SER A 43 -15.21 -6.77 13.21
CA SER A 43 -15.73 -7.34 11.96
C SER A 43 -14.68 -7.31 10.86
N GLN A 44 -13.92 -6.22 10.74
CA GLN A 44 -12.86 -6.09 9.73
C GLN A 44 -11.68 -7.04 10.01
N ILE A 45 -11.27 -7.16 11.27
CA ILE A 45 -10.23 -8.11 11.68
C ILE A 45 -10.68 -9.56 11.46
N THR A 46 -11.93 -9.89 11.78
CA THR A 46 -12.48 -11.24 11.56
C THR A 46 -12.51 -11.58 10.07
N ALA A 47 -12.91 -10.64 9.22
CA ALA A 47 -12.90 -10.83 7.77
C ALA A 47 -11.47 -11.07 7.24
N ALA A 48 -10.49 -10.30 7.73
CA ALA A 48 -9.09 -10.48 7.38
C ALA A 48 -8.48 -11.78 7.94
N GLU A 49 -8.93 -12.25 9.11
CA GLU A 49 -8.49 -13.54 9.64
C GLU A 49 -9.08 -14.72 8.86
N LYS A 50 -10.34 -14.60 8.41
CA LYS A 50 -11.00 -15.61 7.56
C LYS A 50 -10.24 -15.82 6.25
N THR A 51 -9.79 -14.75 5.59
CA THR A 51 -9.04 -14.85 4.34
C THR A 51 -7.68 -15.52 4.52
N LEU A 52 -7.06 -15.42 5.70
CA LEU A 52 -5.77 -16.05 5.98
C LEU A 52 -5.88 -17.51 6.42
N THR A 53 -6.91 -17.84 7.20
CA THR A 53 -7.03 -19.15 7.84
C THR A 53 -7.96 -20.11 7.11
N ASN A 54 -8.75 -19.60 6.16
CA ASN A 54 -9.85 -20.29 5.49
C ASN A 54 -10.87 -20.89 6.48
N LYS A 55 -10.92 -20.39 7.72
CA LYS A 55 -11.87 -20.81 8.74
C LYS A 55 -12.96 -19.76 8.88
N ASP A 56 -14.19 -20.22 8.89
CA ASP A 56 -15.37 -19.38 9.10
C ASP A 56 -15.57 -19.12 10.60
N GLY A 57 -14.76 -18.22 11.16
CA GLY A 57 -14.89 -17.74 12.53
C GLY A 57 -13.57 -17.33 13.19
N PRO A 58 -13.64 -16.69 14.38
CA PRO A 58 -12.46 -16.35 15.17
C PRO A 58 -11.69 -17.63 15.53
N VAL A 59 -10.43 -17.71 15.15
CA VAL A 59 -9.59 -18.84 15.52
C VAL A 59 -9.25 -18.73 17.01
N PRO A 60 -9.26 -19.83 17.78
CA PRO A 60 -8.78 -19.83 19.16
C PRO A 60 -7.36 -19.28 19.24
N ASN A 61 -7.14 -18.28 20.10
CA ASN A 61 -5.87 -17.53 20.21
C ASN A 61 -5.46 -16.73 18.97
N GLY A 62 -6.37 -16.51 18.03
CA GLY A 62 -6.13 -15.72 16.83
C GLY A 62 -6.20 -14.21 17.04
N PRO A 63 -5.86 -13.44 15.99
CA PRO A 63 -5.84 -11.98 16.03
C PRO A 63 -7.21 -11.38 16.40
N THR A 64 -8.32 -11.96 15.94
CA THR A 64 -9.68 -11.57 16.35
C THR A 64 -9.90 -11.82 17.84
N ALA A 65 -9.47 -12.99 18.34
CA ALA A 65 -9.62 -13.32 19.76
C ALA A 65 -8.78 -12.38 20.66
N ARG A 66 -7.63 -11.90 20.18
CA ARG A 66 -6.83 -10.87 20.87
C ARG A 66 -7.52 -9.51 20.83
N ALA A 67 -8.00 -9.07 19.67
CA ALA A 67 -8.75 -7.83 19.52
C ALA A 67 -10.01 -7.81 20.41
N GLN A 68 -10.70 -8.94 20.55
CA GLN A 68 -11.89 -9.07 21.39
C GLN A 68 -11.62 -8.84 22.89
N LYS A 69 -10.41 -9.10 23.38
CA LYS A 69 -10.04 -8.84 24.79
C LYS A 69 -9.95 -7.35 25.12
N HIS A 70 -9.81 -6.51 24.10
CA HIS A 70 -9.65 -5.07 24.24
C HIS A 70 -10.88 -4.28 23.75
N VAL A 71 -12.04 -4.93 23.61
CA VAL A 71 -13.28 -4.25 23.18
C VAL A 71 -13.64 -3.14 24.15
N GLY A 72 -13.97 -1.97 23.59
CA GLY A 72 -14.25 -0.76 24.35
C GLY A 72 -12.99 -0.05 24.90
N GLN A 73 -11.79 -0.58 24.66
CA GLN A 73 -10.53 0.08 24.96
C GLN A 73 -10.02 0.83 23.71
N GLN A 74 -9.04 1.72 23.91
CA GLN A 74 -8.36 2.37 22.80
C GLN A 74 -7.40 1.41 22.12
N LEU A 75 -7.38 1.45 20.78
CA LEU A 75 -6.40 0.79 19.94
C LEU A 75 -5.05 1.47 20.15
N THR A 76 -4.23 0.85 20.99
CA THR A 76 -2.86 1.26 21.25
C THR A 76 -1.89 0.45 20.42
N SER A 77 -0.63 0.91 20.34
CA SER A 77 0.46 0.11 19.74
C SER A 77 0.61 -1.26 20.40
N GLN A 78 0.28 -1.38 21.68
CA GLN A 78 0.27 -2.66 22.39
C GLN A 78 -0.79 -3.62 21.81
N VAL A 79 -2.01 -3.15 21.59
CA VAL A 79 -3.06 -3.99 21.00
C VAL A 79 -2.69 -4.42 19.57
N VAL A 80 -2.14 -3.51 18.77
CA VAL A 80 -1.64 -3.85 17.43
C VAL A 80 -0.53 -4.90 17.50
N HIS A 81 0.37 -4.81 18.47
CA HIS A 81 1.42 -5.80 18.69
C HIS A 81 0.84 -7.18 19.05
N GLU A 82 -0.11 -7.25 19.98
CA GLU A 82 -0.77 -8.51 20.35
C GLU A 82 -1.52 -9.17 19.17
N ILE A 83 -2.16 -8.36 18.32
CA ILE A 83 -2.79 -8.82 17.07
C ILE A 83 -1.71 -9.38 16.11
N THR A 84 -0.57 -8.70 16.02
CA THR A 84 0.56 -9.11 15.17
C THR A 84 1.16 -10.44 15.63
N GLU A 85 1.35 -10.62 16.93
CA GLU A 85 1.88 -11.87 17.48
C GLU A 85 0.92 -13.04 17.23
N ALA A 86 -0.39 -12.82 17.38
CA ALA A 86 -1.38 -13.84 17.09
C ALA A 86 -1.46 -14.18 15.59
N GLU A 87 -1.33 -13.18 14.70
CA GLU A 87 -1.25 -13.42 13.27
C GLU A 87 0.02 -14.22 12.91
N LYS A 88 1.17 -13.89 13.50
CA LYS A 88 2.42 -14.64 13.33
C LYS A 88 2.30 -16.08 13.81
N ALA A 89 1.63 -16.31 14.95
CA ALA A 89 1.41 -17.65 15.49
C ALA A 89 0.53 -18.51 14.58
N ILE A 90 -0.42 -17.91 13.86
CA ILE A 90 -1.35 -18.63 12.97
C ILE A 90 -0.77 -18.84 11.57
N THR A 91 -0.15 -17.81 11.00
CA THR A 91 0.35 -17.86 9.62
C THR A 91 1.76 -18.44 9.51
N GLY A 92 2.51 -18.49 10.63
CA GLY A 92 3.93 -18.83 10.65
C GLY A 92 4.82 -17.77 9.97
N ALA A 93 4.24 -16.67 9.47
CA ALA A 93 4.96 -15.62 8.80
C ALA A 93 5.59 -14.66 9.82
N GLU A 94 6.88 -14.35 9.64
CA GLU A 94 7.59 -13.45 10.54
C GLU A 94 7.18 -11.97 10.39
N ARG A 95 6.49 -11.66 9.29
CA ARG A 95 6.04 -10.31 8.93
C ARG A 95 4.51 -10.29 8.82
N PRO A 96 3.87 -9.14 9.11
CA PRO A 96 2.44 -8.94 8.84
C PRO A 96 2.11 -9.30 7.39
N THR A 97 1.09 -10.12 7.20
CA THR A 97 0.64 -10.53 5.88
C THR A 97 -0.13 -9.38 5.21
N LYS A 98 0.04 -9.23 3.90
CA LYS A 98 -0.66 -8.19 3.15
C LYS A 98 -2.16 -8.47 3.18
N GLY A 99 -2.95 -7.54 3.71
CA GLY A 99 -4.40 -7.70 3.89
C GLY A 99 -4.78 -8.53 5.12
N GLY A 100 -3.82 -8.88 5.97
CA GLY A 100 -4.06 -9.56 7.23
C GLY A 100 -4.65 -8.65 8.33
N PRO A 101 -5.06 -9.23 9.45
CA PRO A 101 -5.68 -8.51 10.56
C PRO A 101 -4.78 -7.44 11.17
N THR A 102 -3.46 -7.64 11.16
CA THR A 102 -2.49 -6.61 11.56
C THR A 102 -2.46 -5.43 10.60
N ALA A 103 -2.51 -5.70 9.28
CA ALA A 103 -2.53 -4.65 8.28
C ALA A 103 -3.80 -3.79 8.39
N VAL A 104 -4.93 -4.42 8.69
CA VAL A 104 -6.21 -3.74 8.99
C VAL A 104 -6.11 -2.90 10.26
N ALA A 105 -5.56 -3.44 11.35
CA ALA A 105 -5.38 -2.68 12.59
C ALA A 105 -4.47 -1.45 12.39
N GLN A 106 -3.38 -1.61 11.63
CA GLN A 106 -2.47 -0.53 11.29
C GLN A 106 -3.08 0.49 10.32
N SER A 107 -3.92 0.06 9.37
CA SER A 107 -4.58 0.98 8.45
C SER A 107 -5.60 1.84 9.20
N ILE A 108 -6.42 1.25 10.07
CA ILE A 108 -7.40 2.00 10.87
C ILE A 108 -6.68 2.99 11.77
N LEU A 109 -5.60 2.56 12.43
CA LEU A 109 -4.76 3.43 13.22
C LEU A 109 -4.20 4.58 12.35
N SER A 110 -3.66 4.30 11.16
CA SER A 110 -3.04 5.32 10.31
C SER A 110 -4.03 6.29 9.67
N THR A 111 -5.25 5.83 9.36
CA THR A 111 -6.30 6.62 8.71
C THR A 111 -6.90 7.67 9.64
N GLU A 112 -6.99 7.42 10.95
CA GLU A 112 -7.60 8.38 11.91
C GLU A 112 -6.63 9.44 12.46
N GLY A 113 -5.32 9.33 12.22
CA GLY A 113 -4.32 10.30 12.69
C GLY A 113 -3.97 11.46 11.77
N GLY A 114 -4.33 11.36 10.49
CA GLY A 114 -4.00 12.35 9.49
C GLY A 114 -5.22 13.16 9.09
N ALA A 115 -5.28 14.44 9.49
CA ALA A 115 -6.26 15.36 8.93
C ALA A 115 -6.13 15.38 7.39
N GLY A 116 -7.14 14.85 6.71
CA GLY A 116 -7.38 15.07 5.28
C GLY A 116 -7.36 13.83 4.41
N THR A 117 -8.40 12.99 4.46
CA THR A 117 -9.39 12.82 3.37
C THR A 117 -10.28 11.61 3.66
N ASN A 118 -11.59 11.85 3.61
CA ASN A 118 -12.70 10.92 3.58
C ASN A 118 -12.36 9.44 3.27
N ALA A 119 -12.35 8.61 4.31
CA ALA A 119 -12.58 7.18 4.16
C ALA A 119 -13.43 6.70 5.33
N SER A 120 -14.72 7.01 5.26
CA SER A 120 -15.75 6.21 5.92
C SER A 120 -15.65 4.79 5.34
N ALA A 121 -14.82 3.95 5.95
CA ALA A 121 -14.92 2.50 5.81
C ALA A 121 -15.96 1.99 6.81
N SER A 122 -17.15 2.60 6.76
CA SER A 122 -18.37 1.90 7.14
C SER A 122 -18.46 0.71 6.19
N ALA A 123 -18.50 -0.49 6.78
CA ALA A 123 -19.00 -1.68 6.11
C ALA A 123 -20.48 -1.45 5.75
N SER A 124 -20.70 -0.62 4.74
CA SER A 124 -21.89 -0.70 3.94
C SER A 124 -21.66 -1.88 3.02
N THR A 125 -22.46 -2.92 3.20
CA THR A 125 -22.93 -3.74 2.08
C THR A 125 -23.66 -2.81 1.11
N SER A 126 -22.89 -1.96 0.44
CA SER A 126 -23.29 -1.40 -0.80
C SER A 126 -22.67 -2.32 -1.83
N THR A 127 -23.54 -3.03 -2.53
CA THR A 127 -23.48 -3.07 -3.99
C THR A 127 -23.44 -1.64 -4.52
N SER A 128 -22.37 -0.90 -4.21
CA SER A 128 -21.82 0.11 -5.07
C SER A 128 -21.08 -0.77 -6.06
N ASN A 129 -21.45 -0.92 -7.32
CA ASN A 129 -21.57 0.19 -8.26
C ASN A 129 -20.74 1.41 -7.83
N THR A 130 -19.58 1.19 -7.20
CA THR A 130 -18.42 1.97 -7.56
C THR A 130 -18.29 1.61 -9.03
N SER A 131 -18.67 2.55 -9.89
CA SER A 131 -17.96 2.71 -11.14
C SER A 131 -16.50 2.60 -10.73
N GLN A 132 -15.93 1.39 -10.81
CA GLN A 132 -14.52 1.15 -10.64
C GLN A 132 -13.94 2.19 -11.59
N GLN A 133 -13.34 3.22 -11.02
CA GLN A 133 -12.94 4.37 -11.81
C GLN A 133 -11.66 3.90 -12.48
N HIS A 134 -11.84 3.10 -13.53
CA HIS A 134 -10.78 2.48 -14.27
C HIS A 134 -10.01 3.63 -14.88
N PRO A 135 -8.80 3.94 -14.41
CA PRO A 135 -8.10 5.14 -14.83
C PRO A 135 -7.63 5.06 -16.29
N GLY A 136 -8.00 3.99 -17.01
CA GLY A 136 -7.49 3.66 -18.33
C GLY A 136 -5.99 3.44 -18.29
N ARG A 137 -5.46 2.96 -17.16
CA ARG A 137 -4.03 2.70 -16.91
C ARG A 137 -3.82 1.25 -16.50
N LEU A 138 -2.62 0.75 -16.75
CA LEU A 138 -2.15 -0.55 -16.24
C LEU A 138 -1.79 -0.42 -14.76
N ASP A 139 -2.81 -0.21 -13.93
CA ASP A 139 -2.69 -0.17 -12.48
C ASP A 139 -2.59 -1.57 -11.87
N SER A 140 -2.41 -1.62 -10.55
CA SER A 140 -2.25 -2.89 -9.82
C SER A 140 -3.46 -3.82 -9.95
N SER A 141 -4.68 -3.30 -10.06
CA SER A 141 -5.89 -4.07 -10.34
C SER A 141 -5.90 -4.65 -11.75
N THR A 142 -5.60 -3.84 -12.76
CA THR A 142 -5.55 -4.29 -14.15
C THR A 142 -4.47 -5.35 -14.35
N LEU A 143 -3.29 -5.14 -13.75
CA LEU A 143 -2.19 -6.11 -13.78
C LEU A 143 -2.58 -7.43 -13.10
N HIS A 144 -3.35 -7.36 -12.01
CA HIS A 144 -3.86 -8.55 -11.35
C HIS A 144 -4.83 -9.32 -12.26
N ASP A 145 -5.80 -8.65 -12.89
CA ASP A 145 -6.75 -9.28 -13.81
C ASP A 145 -6.06 -9.93 -15.02
N ILE A 146 -5.03 -9.27 -15.55
CA ILE A 146 -4.18 -9.82 -16.62
C ILE A 146 -3.43 -11.07 -16.14
N THR A 147 -2.89 -11.02 -14.93
CA THR A 147 -2.18 -12.16 -14.32
C THR A 147 -3.11 -13.34 -14.09
N GLU A 148 -4.32 -13.11 -13.60
CA GLU A 148 -5.32 -14.16 -13.43
C GLU A 148 -5.73 -14.77 -14.77
N ALA A 149 -5.93 -13.93 -15.80
CA ALA A 149 -6.24 -14.42 -17.14
C ALA A 149 -5.08 -15.25 -17.73
N GLU A 150 -3.82 -14.86 -17.51
CA GLU A 150 -2.67 -15.66 -17.92
C GLU A 150 -2.59 -16.99 -17.15
N LYS A 151 -2.80 -16.97 -15.84
CA LYS A 151 -2.86 -18.18 -15.01
C LYS A 151 -3.93 -19.15 -15.52
N ASN A 152 -5.09 -18.65 -15.89
CA ASN A 152 -6.20 -19.47 -16.41
C ASN A 152 -5.87 -20.15 -17.74
N ILE A 153 -5.00 -19.56 -18.57
CA ILE A 153 -4.62 -20.12 -19.87
C ILE A 153 -3.41 -21.05 -19.75
N THR A 154 -2.43 -20.68 -18.93
CA THR A 154 -1.17 -21.42 -18.78
C THR A 154 -1.21 -22.51 -17.73
N GLY A 155 -2.14 -22.40 -16.78
CA GLY A 155 -2.16 -23.19 -15.55
C GLY A 155 -1.02 -22.85 -14.58
N GLN A 156 -0.19 -21.85 -14.86
CA GLN A 156 0.95 -21.50 -14.02
C GLN A 156 0.58 -20.44 -12.99
N GLU A 157 0.92 -20.69 -11.73
CA GLU A 157 0.79 -19.72 -10.62
C GLU A 157 1.65 -18.47 -10.82
N ARG A 158 2.73 -18.59 -11.59
CA ARG A 158 3.70 -17.51 -11.80
C ARG A 158 3.59 -16.96 -13.23
N PRO A 159 3.79 -15.65 -13.41
CA PRO A 159 3.88 -15.04 -14.74
C PRO A 159 4.95 -15.73 -15.59
N VAL A 160 4.61 -16.06 -16.84
CA VAL A 160 5.54 -16.66 -17.78
C VAL A 160 6.52 -15.59 -18.27
N LYS A 161 7.81 -15.95 -18.37
CA LYS A 161 8.85 -15.04 -18.85
C LYS A 161 8.54 -14.62 -20.29
N GLY A 162 8.31 -13.33 -20.52
CA GLY A 162 7.93 -12.79 -21.82
C GLY A 162 6.47 -13.03 -22.20
N GLY A 163 5.66 -13.52 -21.26
CA GLY A 163 4.21 -13.64 -21.40
C GLY A 163 3.47 -12.31 -21.25
N PRO A 164 2.14 -12.35 -21.36
CA PRO A 164 1.30 -11.16 -21.39
C PRO A 164 1.40 -10.34 -20.10
N THR A 165 1.51 -10.97 -18.92
CA THR A 165 1.70 -10.28 -17.63
C THR A 165 3.05 -9.61 -17.56
N ALA A 166 4.11 -10.28 -18.01
CA ALA A 166 5.45 -9.69 -18.05
C ALA A 166 5.48 -8.44 -18.94
N LYS A 167 4.74 -8.47 -20.06
CA LYS A 167 4.56 -7.32 -20.95
C LYS A 167 3.69 -6.22 -20.35
N ALA A 168 2.60 -6.57 -19.68
CA ALA A 168 1.78 -5.59 -18.97
C ALA A 168 2.57 -4.89 -17.85
N GLN A 169 3.43 -5.62 -17.13
CA GLN A 169 4.30 -5.09 -16.09
C GLN A 169 5.35 -4.10 -16.63
N GLN A 170 5.80 -4.23 -17.88
CA GLN A 170 6.71 -3.26 -18.51
C GLN A 170 6.07 -1.88 -18.63
N HIS A 171 4.75 -1.83 -18.76
CA HIS A 171 3.95 -0.62 -18.88
C HIS A 171 3.17 -0.31 -17.60
N ALA A 172 3.62 -0.81 -16.44
CA ALA A 172 2.92 -0.61 -15.17
C ALA A 172 2.80 0.88 -14.83
N ASN A 173 1.60 1.29 -14.40
CA ASN A 173 1.19 2.67 -14.11
C ASN A 173 1.09 3.61 -15.32
N GLU A 174 1.36 3.12 -16.53
CA GLU A 174 1.17 3.85 -17.78
C GLU A 174 -0.29 3.76 -18.24
N PRO A 175 -0.79 4.75 -19.00
CA PRO A 175 -2.06 4.61 -19.73
C PRO A 175 -2.08 3.39 -20.64
N ILE A 176 -3.25 2.77 -20.79
CA ILE A 176 -3.46 1.66 -21.72
C ILE A 176 -3.42 2.24 -23.14
N THR A 177 -2.24 2.25 -23.74
CA THR A 177 -2.00 2.67 -25.12
C THR A 177 -2.13 1.49 -26.09
N SER A 178 -2.21 1.78 -27.38
CA SER A 178 -2.17 0.75 -28.43
C SER A 178 -0.87 -0.05 -28.43
N GLU A 179 0.25 0.57 -28.01
CA GLU A 179 1.54 -0.09 -27.87
C GLU A 179 1.51 -1.11 -26.73
N ALA A 180 1.03 -0.72 -25.54
CA ALA A 180 0.89 -1.64 -24.42
C ALA A 180 -0.04 -2.83 -24.77
N LEU A 181 -1.15 -2.57 -25.47
CA LEU A 181 -2.05 -3.64 -25.94
C LEU A 181 -1.37 -4.57 -26.96
N HIS A 182 -0.56 -4.02 -27.87
CA HIS A 182 0.21 -4.81 -28.83
C HIS A 182 1.22 -5.71 -28.12
N ASP A 183 2.00 -5.16 -27.19
CA ASP A 183 2.99 -5.89 -26.42
C ASP A 183 2.37 -7.01 -25.57
N ILE A 184 1.25 -6.73 -24.91
CA ILE A 184 0.47 -7.75 -24.17
C ILE A 184 -0.03 -8.83 -25.12
N THR A 185 -0.52 -8.46 -26.32
CA THR A 185 -1.00 -9.41 -27.33
C THR A 185 0.12 -10.32 -27.82
N GLU A 186 1.31 -9.76 -28.09
CA GLU A 186 2.47 -10.55 -28.51
C GLU A 186 2.97 -11.47 -27.39
N GLY A 187 2.91 -11.02 -26.14
CA GLY A 187 3.14 -11.86 -24.97
C GLY A 187 2.14 -13.02 -24.89
N GLU A 188 0.85 -12.75 -25.08
CA GLU A 188 -0.21 -13.76 -25.08
C GLU A 188 0.04 -14.82 -26.16
N LYS A 189 0.28 -14.40 -27.41
CA LYS A 189 0.59 -15.31 -28.52
C LYS A 189 1.78 -16.22 -28.24
N LYS A 190 2.84 -15.71 -27.60
CA LYS A 190 4.01 -16.53 -27.24
C LYS A 190 3.67 -17.65 -26.26
N VAL A 191 2.70 -17.39 -25.39
CA VAL A 191 2.29 -18.30 -24.33
C VAL A 191 1.25 -19.31 -24.82
N THR A 192 0.37 -18.91 -25.74
CA THR A 192 -0.74 -19.72 -26.25
C THR A 192 -0.45 -20.41 -27.58
N GLY A 193 0.77 -20.26 -28.12
CA GLY A 193 1.16 -20.87 -29.39
C GLY A 193 0.68 -20.11 -30.64
N GLY A 194 0.35 -18.82 -30.49
CA GLY A 194 0.00 -17.92 -31.60
C GLY A 194 -1.46 -17.46 -31.63
N GLU A 195 -2.32 -18.04 -30.80
CA GLU A 195 -3.76 -17.73 -30.79
C GLU A 195 -4.13 -16.72 -29.71
N ARG A 196 -5.01 -15.77 -30.05
CA ARG A 196 -5.66 -14.92 -29.04
C ARG A 196 -6.78 -15.70 -28.38
N VAL A 197 -6.79 -15.72 -27.06
CA VAL A 197 -7.78 -16.43 -26.27
C VAL A 197 -8.92 -15.49 -25.91
N LYS A 198 -10.15 -15.96 -26.12
CA LYS A 198 -11.35 -15.22 -25.72
C LYS A 198 -11.37 -15.07 -24.19
N GLY A 199 -11.43 -13.83 -23.71
CA GLY A 199 -11.34 -13.55 -22.27
C GLY A 199 -9.93 -13.65 -21.70
N GLY A 200 -8.92 -13.80 -22.57
CA GLY A 200 -7.52 -13.82 -22.18
C GLY A 200 -6.99 -12.46 -21.74
N PRO A 201 -5.70 -12.39 -21.38
CA PRO A 201 -5.09 -11.20 -20.79
C PRO A 201 -5.21 -9.95 -21.66
N THR A 202 -5.11 -10.06 -23.00
CA THR A 202 -5.38 -8.92 -23.90
C THR A 202 -6.83 -8.46 -23.82
N SER A 203 -7.77 -9.41 -23.76
CA SER A 203 -9.20 -9.09 -23.66
C SER A 203 -9.51 -8.34 -22.35
N LYS A 204 -8.83 -8.71 -21.24
CA LYS A 204 -8.92 -7.99 -19.97
C LYS A 204 -8.40 -6.57 -20.09
N ALA A 205 -7.18 -6.38 -20.60
CA ALA A 205 -6.61 -5.03 -20.80
C ALA A 205 -7.50 -4.14 -21.68
N GLN A 206 -8.08 -4.70 -22.75
CA GLN A 206 -9.04 -3.97 -23.59
C GLN A 206 -10.35 -3.66 -22.87
N SER A 207 -10.84 -4.59 -22.04
CA SER A 207 -12.04 -4.37 -21.23
C SER A 207 -11.83 -3.20 -20.26
N GLU A 208 -10.68 -3.12 -19.61
CA GLU A 208 -10.34 -2.04 -18.68
C GLU A 208 -10.28 -0.67 -19.38
N LEU A 209 -9.70 -0.62 -20.59
CA LEU A 209 -9.74 0.58 -21.44
C LEU A 209 -11.17 0.95 -21.88
N GLY A 210 -12.02 -0.04 -22.15
CA GLY A 210 -13.42 0.19 -22.49
C GLY A 210 -14.20 0.78 -21.32
N LYS A 211 -13.98 0.24 -20.12
CA LYS A 211 -14.60 0.73 -18.90
C LYS A 211 -14.11 2.13 -18.51
N SER A 212 -12.87 2.51 -18.83
CA SER A 212 -12.38 3.88 -18.59
C SER A 212 -12.99 4.94 -19.51
N ARG A 213 -13.63 4.51 -20.61
CA ARG A 213 -14.27 5.39 -21.60
C ARG A 213 -15.80 5.41 -21.50
N SER A 214 -16.37 4.57 -20.63
CA SER A 214 -17.82 4.42 -20.40
C SER A 214 -18.25 5.23 -19.18
#